data_AF-A0AAW4N360-F1
#
_entry.id   AF-A0AAW4N360-F1
#
_cell.length_a   1.000
_cell.length_b   1.000
_cell.length_c   1.000
_cell.angle_alpha   90.00
_cell.angle_beta   90.00
_cell.angle_gamma   90.00
#
_symmetry.space_group_name_H-M   'P 1'
#
loop_
_entity.id
_entity.type
_entity.pdbx_description
1 polymer ?
#
loop_
_entity_poly.entity_id
_entity_poly.type
_entity_poly.pdbx_seq_one_letter_code
_entity_poly.pdbx_strand_id
1 'polypeptide(L)'
;MNNKQVLDQVGTLKHEFGILSGKKPNDPINVFKLKYVNKTLMAANDVLGDDKPYDDFEKFSEEDLPTNSDVLMILSLYFDRMLSL
;
A
#
# COMPACT_ATOMS: atom_id res chain seq x y z
N MET A 1 13.99 -1.64 -7.22
CA MET A 1 13.59 -3.05 -6.96
C MET A 1 13.17 -3.65 -8.28
N ASN A 2 13.25 -4.97 -8.47
CA ASN A 2 12.62 -5.56 -9.65
C ASN A 2 11.11 -5.71 -9.45
N ASN A 3 10.33 -5.80 -10.54
CA ASN A 3 8.86 -5.80 -10.47
C ASN A 3 8.30 -6.91 -9.58
N LYS A 4 8.89 -8.11 -9.64
CA LYS A 4 8.50 -9.23 -8.79
C LYS A 4 8.68 -8.92 -7.30
N GLN A 5 9.81 -8.33 -6.91
CA GLN A 5 10.06 -7.93 -5.52
C GLN A 5 9.04 -6.91 -5.03
N VAL A 6 8.64 -5.95 -5.87
CA VAL A 6 7.63 -4.96 -5.50
C VAL A 6 6.27 -5.62 -5.31
N LEU A 7 5.84 -6.48 -6.25
CA LEU A 7 4.59 -7.24 -6.14
C LEU A 7 4.55 -8.11 -4.88
N ASP A 8 5.64 -8.82 -4.58
CA ASP A 8 5.76 -9.66 -3.38
C ASP A 8 5.59 -8.82 -2.09
N GLN A 9 6.14 -7.59 -2.08
CA GLN A 9 6.00 -6.67 -0.94
C GLN A 9 4.59 -6.12 -0.79
N VAL A 10 3.97 -5.67 -1.88
CA VAL A 10 2.58 -5.20 -1.87
C VAL A 10 1.66 -6.32 -1.36
N GLY A 11 1.85 -7.55 -1.85
CA GLY A 11 1.09 -8.72 -1.41
C GLY A 11 1.30 -9.05 0.07
N THR A 12 2.54 -9.00 0.56
CA THR A 12 2.86 -9.22 1.98
C THR A 12 2.19 -8.18 2.87
N LEU A 13 2.32 -6.89 2.53
CA LEU A 13 1.70 -5.81 3.30
C LEU A 13 0.17 -5.91 3.24
N LYS A 14 -0.42 -6.21 2.08
CA LYS A 14 -1.87 -6.45 1.95
C LYS A 14 -2.34 -7.55 2.90
N HIS A 15 -1.59 -8.64 3.01
CA HIS A 15 -1.92 -9.73 3.94
C HIS A 15 -1.88 -9.27 5.40
N GLU A 16 -0.80 -8.64 5.82
CA GLU A 16 -0.62 -8.14 7.19
C GLU A 16 -1.69 -7.10 7.58
N PHE A 17 -1.96 -6.14 6.68
CA PHE A 17 -3.03 -5.16 6.88
C PHE A 17 -4.43 -5.77 6.78
N GLY A 18 -4.60 -6.90 6.09
CA GLY A 18 -5.83 -7.69 6.12
C GLY A 18 -6.12 -8.22 7.53
N ILE A 19 -5.11 -8.81 8.18
CA ILE A 19 -5.22 -9.30 9.55
C ILE A 19 -5.43 -8.14 10.54
N LEU A 20 -4.68 -7.04 10.37
CA LEU A 20 -4.75 -5.91 11.29
C LEU A 20 -6.09 -5.17 11.18
N SER A 21 -6.58 -4.94 9.96
CA SER A 21 -7.88 -4.30 9.72
C SER A 21 -9.04 -5.13 10.22
N GLY A 22 -8.96 -6.47 10.17
CA GLY A 22 -9.97 -7.35 10.77
C GLY A 22 -10.10 -7.21 12.29
N LYS A 23 -9.05 -6.71 12.97
CA LYS A 23 -9.04 -6.50 14.43
C LYS A 23 -9.30 -5.05 14.82
N LYS A 24 -8.72 -4.12 14.07
CA LYS A 24 -8.56 -2.70 14.42
C LYS A 24 -8.67 -1.83 13.16
N PRO A 25 -9.81 -1.84 12.44
CA PRO A 25 -9.91 -1.18 11.14
C PRO A 25 -9.65 0.33 11.26
N ASN A 26 -10.25 0.98 12.25
CA ASN A 26 -10.21 2.43 12.44
C ASN A 26 -9.02 2.95 13.26
N ASP A 27 -8.14 2.06 13.76
CA ASP A 27 -6.96 2.50 14.52
C ASP A 27 -5.96 3.14 13.54
N PRO A 28 -5.42 4.34 13.84
CA PRO A 28 -4.36 4.93 13.06
C PRO A 28 -3.12 4.02 13.00
N ILE A 29 -2.50 3.93 11.82
CA ILE A 29 -1.20 3.29 11.66
C ILE A 29 -0.14 4.08 12.43
N ASN A 30 0.89 3.40 12.95
CA ASN A 30 2.06 4.11 13.47
C ASN A 30 3.02 4.52 12.34
N VAL A 31 3.78 5.60 12.58
CA VAL A 31 4.74 6.18 11.61
C VAL A 31 5.78 5.15 11.14
N PHE A 32 6.21 4.25 12.03
CA PHE A 32 7.19 3.22 11.68
C PHE A 32 6.69 2.30 10.56
N LYS A 33 5.47 1.76 10.68
CA LYS A 33 4.87 0.91 9.65
C LYS A 33 4.55 1.72 8.38
N LEU A 34 4.04 2.94 8.55
CA LEU A 34 3.68 3.82 7.45
C LEU A 34 4.85 4.10 6.51
N LYS A 35 6.06 4.30 7.06
CA LYS A 35 7.29 4.45 6.28
C LYS A 35 7.49 3.32 5.27
N TYR A 36 7.27 2.07 5.67
CA TYR A 36 7.47 0.91 4.80
C TYR A 36 6.32 0.74 3.80
N VAL A 37 5.09 1.04 4.21
CA VAL A 37 3.93 1.11 3.30
C VAL A 37 4.18 2.13 2.19
N ASN A 38 4.55 3.36 2.56
CA ASN A 38 4.84 4.42 1.60
C ASN A 38 6.01 4.07 0.68
N LYS A 39 7.08 3.46 1.21
CA LYS A 39 8.21 3.01 0.38
C LYS A 39 7.79 1.97 -0.66
N THR A 40 6.93 1.03 -0.29
CA THR A 40 6.43 0.00 -1.22
C THR A 40 5.46 0.59 -2.23
N LEU A 41 4.57 1.51 -1.85
CA LEU A 41 3.63 2.18 -2.76
C LEU A 41 4.36 3.06 -3.79
N MET A 42 5.37 3.82 -3.36
CA MET A 42 6.19 4.60 -4.30
C MET A 42 6.91 3.70 -5.31
N ALA A 43 7.47 2.57 -4.87
CA ALA A 43 8.09 1.60 -5.79
C ALA A 43 7.06 0.97 -6.75
N ALA A 44 5.81 0.80 -6.32
CA ALA A 44 4.73 0.32 -7.17
C ALA A 44 4.29 1.39 -8.19
N ASN A 45 4.26 2.68 -7.81
CA ASN A 45 4.05 3.79 -8.75
C ASN A 45 5.13 3.82 -9.83
N ASP A 46 6.41 3.65 -9.45
CA ASP A 46 7.51 3.61 -10.42
C ASP A 46 7.35 2.46 -11.44
N VAL A 47 6.77 1.32 -11.02
CA VAL A 47 6.51 0.16 -11.89
C VAL A 47 5.28 0.39 -12.77
N LEU A 48 4.23 0.99 -12.23
CA LEU A 48 2.95 1.17 -12.92
C LEU A 48 2.93 2.39 -13.85
N GLY A 49 3.67 3.45 -13.53
CA GLY A 49 3.61 4.71 -14.28
C GLY A 49 2.17 5.24 -14.35
N ASP A 50 1.69 5.51 -15.56
CA ASP A 50 0.34 6.02 -15.83
C ASP A 50 -0.77 4.97 -15.56
N ASP A 51 -0.41 3.70 -15.39
CA ASP A 51 -1.34 2.60 -15.14
C ASP A 51 -1.70 2.41 -13.66
N LYS A 52 -1.29 3.34 -12.78
CA LYS A 52 -1.58 3.25 -11.34
C LYS A 52 -3.09 3.37 -11.05
N PRO A 53 -3.60 2.81 -9.92
CA PRO A 53 -5.03 2.80 -9.63
C PRO A 53 -5.68 4.18 -9.51
N TYR A 54 -4.92 5.18 -9.03
CA TYR A 54 -5.35 6.56 -8.91
C TYR A 54 -4.22 7.49 -9.37
N ASP A 55 -4.56 8.46 -10.21
CA ASP A 55 -3.62 9.41 -10.80
C ASP A 55 -3.11 10.44 -9.79
N ASP A 56 -3.91 10.78 -8.78
CA ASP A 56 -3.62 11.76 -7.74
C ASP A 56 -3.00 11.18 -6.46
N PHE A 57 -2.95 9.85 -6.32
CA PHE A 57 -2.36 9.19 -5.17
C PHE A 57 -0.89 8.83 -5.41
N GLU A 58 -0.02 9.24 -4.49
CA GLU A 58 1.40 8.88 -4.49
C GLU A 58 1.82 8.11 -3.24
N LYS A 59 1.39 8.59 -2.08
CA LYS A 59 1.66 8.01 -0.76
C LYS A 59 0.70 8.61 0.26
N PHE A 60 0.60 7.96 1.41
CA PHE A 60 -0.10 8.51 2.56
C PHE A 60 0.72 9.62 3.25
N SER A 61 0.02 10.57 3.87
CA SER A 61 0.63 11.62 4.70
C SER A 61 1.19 11.03 6.00
N GLU A 62 2.36 11.48 6.44
CA GLU A 62 2.91 11.15 7.77
C GLU A 62 2.35 12.05 8.88
N GLU A 63 1.77 13.21 8.51
CA GLU A 63 1.13 14.16 9.43
C GLU A 63 -0.35 13.84 9.65
N ASP A 64 -0.99 13.16 8.68
CA ASP A 64 -2.38 12.71 8.74
C ASP A 64 -2.40 11.19 8.55
N LEU A 65 -2.26 10.48 9.67
CA LEU A 65 -2.02 9.05 9.69
C LEU A 65 -3.27 8.30 9.21
N PRO A 66 -3.17 7.44 8.18
CA PRO A 66 -4.29 6.65 7.72
C PRO A 66 -4.66 5.58 8.76
N THR A 67 -5.88 5.07 8.66
CA THR A 67 -6.30 3.89 9.43
C THR A 67 -5.77 2.61 8.80
N ASN A 68 -5.82 1.50 9.54
CA ASN A 68 -5.43 0.20 8.99
C ASN A 68 -6.29 -0.19 7.77
N SER A 69 -7.60 0.12 7.79
CA SER A 69 -8.49 -0.15 6.65
C SER A 69 -8.17 0.69 5.43
N ASP A 70 -7.77 1.95 5.59
CA ASP A 70 -7.36 2.80 4.46
C ASP A 70 -6.13 2.22 3.75
N VAL A 71 -5.14 1.80 4.55
CA VAL A 71 -3.92 1.16 4.04
C VAL A 71 -4.23 -0.16 3.31
N LEU A 72 -5.10 -0.99 3.89
CA LEU A 72 -5.53 -2.24 3.25
C LEU A 72 -6.22 -1.98 1.91
N MET A 73 -7.10 -0.99 1.85
CA MET A 73 -7.83 -0.65 0.63
C MET A 73 -6.86 -0.29 -0.50
N ILE A 74 -5.92 0.64 -0.24
CA ILE A 74 -4.93 1.06 -1.23
C ILE A 74 -4.02 -0.09 -1.63
N LEU A 75 -3.47 -0.86 -0.67
CA LEU A 75 -2.63 -2.02 -0.99
C LEU A 75 -3.36 -3.07 -1.85
N SER A 76 -4.66 -3.25 -1.66
CA SER A 76 -5.47 -4.18 -2.46
C SER A 76 -5.58 -3.72 -3.91
N LEU A 77 -5.88 -2.43 -4.14
CA LEU A 77 -5.96 -1.86 -5.49
C LEU A 77 -4.63 -1.95 -6.23
N TYR A 78 -3.53 -1.64 -5.55
CA TYR A 78 -2.19 -1.75 -6.10
C TYR A 78 -1.82 -3.20 -6.42
N PHE A 79 -2.12 -4.14 -5.52
CA PHE A 79 -1.85 -5.57 -5.75
C PHE A 79 -2.57 -6.08 -6.99
N ASP A 80 -3.87 -5.80 -7.10
CA ASP A 80 -4.69 -6.25 -8.22
C ASP A 80 -4.21 -5.63 -9.55
N ARG A 81 -3.86 -4.32 -9.53
CA ARG A 81 -3.33 -3.67 -10.74
C ARG A 81 -1.98 -4.24 -11.15
N MET A 82 -1.06 -4.45 -10.21
CA MET A 82 0.24 -5.03 -10.51
C MET A 82 0.18 -6.49 -10.99
N LEU A 83 -0.82 -7.26 -10.54
CA LEU A 83 -1.07 -8.62 -11.07
C LEU A 83 -1.62 -8.62 -12.50
N SER A 84 -2.18 -7.49 -12.96
CA SER A 84 -2.75 -7.34 -14.30
C SER A 84 -1.77 -6.79 -15.35
N LEU A 85 -0.53 -6.47 -14.94
CA LEU A 85 0.58 -6.12 -15.84
C LEU A 85 1.11 -7.34 -16.58
#